data_AF-A0A1Q7HUA2-F1
#
_entry.id   AF-A0A1Q7HUA2-F1
#
_cell.length_a   1.000
_cell.length_b   1.000
_cell.length_c   1.000
_cell.angle_alpha   90.00
_cell.angle_beta   90.00
_cell.angle_gamma   90.00
#
_symmetry.space_group_name_H-M   'P 1'
#
loop_
_entity.id
_entity.type
_entity.pdbx_description
1 polymer ?
#
loop_
_entity_poly.entity_id
_entity_poly.type
_entity_poly.pdbx_seq_one_letter_code
_entity_poly.pdbx_strand_id
1 'polypeptide(L)'
;MKLTRKEVLQRDDYSCQYCGKRAHDLTIDHVVPRHRGGQHVWENVVAACKSCNHRKGGKTLHESRMRLVRDPFRPPSTPQYLFSSYLKTETSWRKFLGIEQAAVNS
;
A
#
# COMPACT_ATOMS: atom_id res chain seq x y z
N MET A 1 0.95 9.98 -9.84
CA MET A 1 -0.08 9.24 -9.08
C MET A 1 -0.39 9.99 -7.78
N LYS A 2 -1.68 10.20 -7.48
CA LYS A 2 -2.13 10.96 -6.30
C LYS A 2 -2.25 10.03 -5.09
N LEU A 3 -1.78 10.47 -3.92
CA LEU A 3 -1.95 9.72 -2.69
C LEU A 3 -3.41 9.82 -2.23
N THR A 4 -4.15 8.72 -2.37
CA THR A 4 -5.54 8.59 -1.91
C THR A 4 -5.69 7.31 -1.12
N ARG A 5 -6.77 7.19 -0.32
CA ARG A 5 -7.08 5.96 0.41
C ARG A 5 -7.09 4.74 -0.50
N LYS A 6 -7.77 4.83 -1.66
CA LYS A 6 -7.85 3.73 -2.63
C LYS A 6 -6.47 3.26 -3.06
N GLU A 7 -5.59 4.19 -3.41
CA GLU A 7 -4.25 3.85 -3.89
C GLU A 7 -3.34 3.26 -2.79
N VAL A 8 -3.46 3.73 -1.54
CA VAL A 8 -2.74 3.13 -0.41
C VAL A 8 -3.22 1.69 -0.18
N LEU A 9 -4.54 1.45 -0.19
CA LEU A 9 -5.09 0.11 -0.04
C LEU A 9 -4.66 -0.82 -1.19
N GLN A 10 -4.62 -0.32 -2.43
CA GLN A 10 -4.15 -1.11 -3.58
C GLN A 10 -2.65 -1.42 -3.48
N ARG A 11 -1.80 -0.44 -3.12
CA ARG A 11 -0.35 -0.64 -2.91
C ARG A 11 -0.07 -1.72 -1.86
N ASP A 12 -0.88 -1.74 -0.82
CA ASP A 12 -0.76 -2.65 0.32
C ASP A 12 -1.56 -3.95 0.12
N ASP A 13 -2.02 -4.21 -1.11
CA ASP A 13 -2.81 -5.36 -1.53
C ASP A 13 -3.95 -5.69 -0.55
N TYR A 14 -4.67 -4.65 -0.14
CA TYR A 14 -5.80 -4.73 0.79
C TYR A 14 -5.44 -5.49 2.09
N SER A 15 -4.20 -5.34 2.56
CA SER A 15 -3.69 -6.00 3.75
C SER A 15 -3.21 -5.00 4.80
N CYS A 16 -3.59 -5.22 6.06
CA CYS A 16 -3.16 -4.40 7.17
C CYS A 16 -1.64 -4.49 7.33
N GLN A 17 -0.94 -3.35 7.22
CA GLN A 17 0.52 -3.32 7.33
C GLN A 17 1.04 -3.54 8.74
N TYR A 18 0.17 -3.72 9.74
CA TYR A 18 0.58 -4.05 11.11
C TYR A 18 0.43 -5.52 11.48
N CYS A 19 -0.58 -6.21 10.93
CA CYS A 19 -0.86 -7.60 11.27
C CYS A 19 -0.87 -8.56 10.06
N GLY A 20 -0.68 -8.03 8.85
CA GLY A 20 -0.65 -8.81 7.61
C GLY A 20 -2.00 -9.30 7.11
N LYS A 21 -3.07 -9.19 7.90
CA LYS A 21 -4.39 -9.72 7.51
C LYS A 21 -5.00 -8.89 6.38
N ARG A 22 -5.45 -9.58 5.33
CA ARG A 22 -6.29 -9.01 4.26
C ARG A 22 -7.69 -8.72 4.80
N ALA A 23 -8.26 -7.57 4.44
CA ALA A 23 -9.62 -7.21 4.84
C ALA A 23 -10.26 -6.23 3.85
N HIS A 24 -11.60 -6.25 3.78
CA HIS A 24 -12.36 -5.30 2.96
C HIS A 24 -12.53 -3.93 3.64
N ASP A 25 -12.67 -3.91 4.97
CA ASP A 25 -12.85 -2.69 5.76
C ASP A 25 -11.53 -2.25 6.42
N LEU A 26 -10.62 -1.76 5.58
CA LEU A 26 -9.34 -1.20 5.99
C LEU A 26 -9.37 0.33 5.98
N THR A 27 -8.75 0.93 6.98
CA THR A 27 -8.46 2.36 7.08
C THR A 27 -7.05 2.67 6.57
N ILE A 28 -6.69 3.95 6.53
CA ILE A 28 -5.29 4.38 6.41
C ILE A 28 -4.82 4.94 7.75
N ASP A 29 -3.55 4.73 8.06
CA ASP A 29 -2.90 5.28 9.25
C ASP A 29 -1.57 5.95 8.88
N HIS A 30 -1.21 6.98 9.64
CA HIS A 30 0.09 7.63 9.53
C HIS A 30 1.10 6.95 10.46
N VAL A 31 2.17 6.39 9.90
CA VAL A 31 3.21 5.67 10.65
C VAL A 31 3.78 6.55 11.75
N VAL A 32 4.23 7.76 11.38
CA VAL A 32 4.44 8.89 12.28
C VAL A 32 3.14 9.69 12.36
N PRO A 33 2.52 9.82 13.55
CA PRO A 33 1.26 10.55 13.73
C PRO A 33 1.34 12.02 13.29
N ARG A 34 0.25 12.56 12.72
CA ARG A 34 0.20 13.97 12.26
C ARG A 34 0.51 14.99 13.34
N HIS A 35 -0.02 14.79 14.56
CA HIS A 35 0.23 15.68 15.69
C HIS A 35 1.68 15.62 16.20
N ARG A 36 2.50 14.70 15.67
CA ARG A 36 3.95 14.60 15.92
C ARG A 36 4.78 14.97 14.69
N GLY A 37 4.21 15.75 13.77
CA GLY A 37 4.89 16.22 12.56
C GLY A 37 4.88 15.24 11.38
N GLY A 38 4.18 14.11 11.51
CA GLY A 38 4.06 13.13 10.43
C GLY A 38 3.34 13.69 9.20
N GLN A 39 4.02 13.66 8.06
CA GLN A 39 3.49 14.20 6.79
C GLN A 39 2.52 13.22 6.11
N HIS A 40 1.62 13.74 5.28
CA HIS A 40 0.73 12.90 4.46
C HIS A 40 1.40 12.57 3.12
N VAL A 41 2.44 11.74 3.19
CA VAL A 41 3.27 11.31 2.05
C VAL A 41 3.28 9.78 1.95
N TRP A 42 3.73 9.26 0.82
CA TRP A 42 3.64 7.83 0.53
C TRP A 42 4.39 6.98 1.54
N GLU A 43 5.53 7.49 1.99
CA GLU A 43 6.49 6.92 2.93
C GLU A 43 6.02 7.04 4.40
N ASN A 44 4.83 7.59 4.64
CA ASN A 44 4.29 7.72 6.00
C ASN A 44 2.84 7.24 6.13
N VAL A 45 2.21 6.75 5.06
CA VAL A 45 0.80 6.31 5.09
C VAL A 45 0.70 4.85 4.69
N VAL A 46 0.00 4.05 5.50
CA VAL A 46 -0.19 2.61 5.32
C VAL A 46 -1.63 2.18 5.50
N ALA A 47 -2.01 1.05 4.92
CA ALA A 47 -3.27 0.39 5.19
C ALA A 47 -3.29 -0.22 6.61
N ALA A 48 -4.38 -0.03 7.36
CA ALA A 48 -4.52 -0.55 8.72
C ALA A 48 -5.95 -1.02 8.99
N CYS A 49 -6.11 -2.22 9.58
CA CYS A 49 -7.41 -2.64 10.09
C CYS A 49 -7.81 -1.83 11.32
N LYS A 50 -9.12 -1.74 11.60
CA LYS A 50 -9.65 -0.92 12.71
C LYS A 50 -9.00 -1.25 14.05
N SER A 51 -8.82 -2.54 14.36
CA SER A 51 -8.23 -2.97 15.63
C SER A 51 -6.76 -2.54 15.77
N CYS A 52 -5.95 -2.69 14.72
CA CYS A 52 -4.55 -2.26 14.74
C CYS A 52 -4.44 -0.73 14.76
N ASN A 53 -5.25 -0.03 13.97
CA ASN A 53 -5.27 1.43 13.93
C ASN A 53 -5.65 2.00 15.32
N HIS A 54 -6.69 1.45 15.95
CA HIS A 54 -7.09 1.81 17.31
C HIS A 54 -5.99 1.49 18.33
N ARG A 55 -5.34 0.31 18.24
CA ARG A 55 -4.24 -0.07 19.13
C ARG A 55 -3.04 0.88 19.02
N LYS A 56 -2.70 1.32 17.81
CA LYS A 56 -1.64 2.30 17.61
C LYS A 56 -2.05 3.66 18.18
N GLY A 57 -3.29 4.10 17.95
CA GLY A 57 -3.91 5.19 18.70
C GLY A 57 -3.10 6.49 18.70
N GLY A 58 -2.50 6.85 17.57
CA GLY A 58 -1.66 8.06 17.48
C GLY A 58 -0.29 7.94 18.15
N LYS A 59 0.16 6.76 18.53
CA LYS A 59 1.54 6.48 18.96
C LYS A 59 2.46 6.25 17.76
N THR A 60 3.75 6.41 17.98
CA THR A 60 4.79 5.94 17.05
C THR A 60 4.88 4.40 17.04
N LEU A 61 5.58 3.82 16.06
CA LEU A 61 5.84 2.38 16.03
C LEU A 61 6.54 1.90 17.30
N HIS A 62 7.53 2.67 17.78
CA HIS A 62 8.27 2.36 19.00
C HIS A 62 7.36 2.31 20.23
N GLU A 63 6.55 3.35 20.47
CA GLU A 63 5.66 3.43 21.63
C GLU A 63 4.53 2.39 21.60
N SER A 64 4.01 2.08 20.42
CA SER A 64 2.97 1.05 20.26
C SER A 64 3.53 -0.38 20.26
N ARG A 65 4.87 -0.53 20.18
CA ARG A 65 5.58 -1.79 19.96
C ARG A 65 5.07 -2.55 18.73
N MET A 66 4.54 -1.81 17.75
CA MET A 66 4.06 -2.36 16.50
C MET A 66 5.16 -2.24 15.46
N ARG A 67 5.18 -3.19 14.52
CA ARG A 67 6.09 -3.19 13.39
C ARG A 67 5.27 -3.21 12.11
N LEU A 68 5.85 -2.69 11.05
CA LEU A 68 5.26 -2.79 9.73
C LEU A 68 5.64 -4.14 9.12
N VAL A 69 4.70 -4.72 8.37
CA VAL A 69 4.93 -5.90 7.53
C VAL A 69 5.88 -5.53 6.39
N ARG A 70 5.73 -4.33 5.83
CA ARG A 70 6.61 -3.74 4.82
C ARG A 70 6.65 -2.23 4.99
N ASP A 71 7.79 -1.63 4.67
CA ASP A 71 7.92 -0.18 4.67
C ASP A 71 7.05 0.49 3.60
N PRO A 72 6.41 1.63 3.92
CA PRO A 72 5.64 2.41 2.96
C PRO A 72 6.56 3.05 1.91
N PHE A 73 6.12 3.04 0.66
CA PHE A 73 6.85 3.61 -0.47
C PHE A 73 5.89 4.26 -1.45
N ARG A 74 6.41 5.20 -2.26
CA ARG A 74 5.71 5.71 -3.45
C ARG A 74 5.74 4.63 -4.53
N PRO A 75 4.58 4.16 -5.02
CA PRO A 75 4.60 3.16 -6.07
C PRO A 75 5.00 3.75 -7.41
N PRO A 76 5.60 2.94 -8.31
CA PRO A 76 6.06 3.41 -9.61
C PRO A 76 4.88 3.83 -10.49
N SER A 77 5.08 4.85 -11.32
CA SER A 77 4.09 5.35 -12.29
C SER A 77 4.06 4.55 -13.60
N THR A 78 4.63 3.35 -13.60
CA THR A 78 4.73 2.47 -14.77
C THR A 78 3.34 1.91 -15.13
N PRO A 79 3.01 1.75 -16.44
CA PRO A 79 1.72 1.18 -16.87
C PRO A 79 1.39 -0.16 -16.19
N GLN A 80 2.38 -1.03 -15.99
CA GLN A 80 2.25 -2.33 -15.31
C GLN A 80 1.63 -2.18 -13.92
N TYR A 81 2.06 -1.16 -13.17
CA TYR A 81 1.56 -0.89 -11.82
C TYR A 81 0.18 -0.24 -11.87
N LEU A 82 0.01 0.79 -12.70
CA LEU A 82 -1.25 1.54 -12.83
C LEU A 82 -2.41 0.64 -13.25
N PHE A 83 -2.16 -0.30 -14.16
CA PHE A 83 -3.16 -1.24 -14.65
C PHE A 83 -3.11 -2.61 -13.96
N SER A 84 -2.35 -2.76 -12.86
CA SER A 84 -2.16 -4.05 -12.19
C SER A 84 -3.47 -4.74 -11.79
N SER A 85 -4.47 -4.00 -11.31
CA SER A 85 -5.78 -4.56 -10.95
C SER A 85 -6.56 -5.07 -12.16
N TYR A 86 -6.50 -4.34 -13.28
CA TYR A 86 -7.12 -4.73 -14.55
C TYR A 86 -6.41 -5.94 -15.18
N LEU A 87 -5.07 -5.92 -15.18
CA LEU A 87 -4.23 -6.98 -15.76
C LEU A 87 -4.20 -8.26 -14.92
N LYS A 88 -4.69 -8.23 -13.68
CA LYS A 88 -4.92 -9.44 -12.87
C LYS A 88 -6.07 -10.28 -13.41
N THR A 89 -7.11 -9.65 -13.97
CA THR A 89 -8.29 -10.36 -14.49
C THR A 89 -8.28 -10.51 -16.00
N GLU A 90 -7.79 -9.50 -16.73
CA GLU A 90 -7.84 -9.46 -18.19
C GLU A 90 -6.43 -9.42 -18.78
N THR A 91 -5.97 -10.57 -19.24
CA THR A 91 -4.58 -10.74 -19.72
C THR A 91 -4.39 -10.31 -21.18
N SER A 92 -5.48 -10.25 -21.96
CA SER A 92 -5.47 -9.95 -23.40
C SER A 92 -4.93 -8.54 -23.73
N TRP A 93 -5.01 -7.61 -22.77
CA TRP A 93 -4.56 -6.22 -22.94
C TRP A 93 -3.07 -6.00 -22.68
N ARG A 94 -2.34 -7.01 -22.18
CA ARG A 94 -0.91 -6.89 -21.86
C ARG A 94 -0.07 -6.48 -23.07
N LYS A 95 -0.44 -6.95 -24.27
CA LYS A 95 0.22 -6.60 -25.55
C LYS A 95 0.09 -5.13 -25.93
N PHE A 96 -1.03 -4.49 -25.59
CA PHE A 96 -1.27 -3.09 -25.93
C PHE A 96 -0.60 -2.10 -24.96
N LEU A 97 -0.20 -2.58 -23.78
CA LEU A 97 0.45 -1.78 -22.75
C LEU A 97 1.98 -1.84 -22.82
N GLY A 98 2.56 -2.49 -23.85
CA GLY A 98 4.00 -2.70 -23.95
C GLY A 98 4.56 -3.57 -22.82
N ILE A 99 3.74 -4.50 -22.29
CA ILE A 99 4.09 -5.43 -21.21
C ILE A 99 4.41 -6.83 -21.79
N GLU A 100 4.54 -6.94 -23.12
CA GLU A 100 5.06 -8.16 -23.74
C GLU A 100 6.51 -8.37 -23.31
N GLN A 101 6.79 -9.63 -22.96
CA GLN A 101 7.97 -10.08 -22.27
C GLN A 101 9.25 -9.49 -22.89
N ALA A 102 10.12 -8.96 -22.04
CA ALA A 102 11.54 -9.29 -22.20
C ALA A 102 11.64 -10.82 -22.06
N ALA A 103 11.39 -11.53 -23.15
CA ALA A 103 11.79 -12.92 -23.28
C ALA A 103 13.32 -12.94 -23.30
N VAL A 104 13.94 -13.90 -22.59
CA VAL A 104 15.09 -14.72 -23.01
C VAL A 104 15.91 -15.21 -21.81
N ASN A 105 15.90 -16.55 -21.68
CA ASN A 105 16.90 -17.50 -21.17
C ASN A 105 17.25 -17.55 -19.67
N SER A 106 16.78 -18.62 -18.99
CA SER A 106 17.56 -19.83 -18.70
C SER A 106 16.66 -20.95 -18.17
#